data_AF-A0A969KLL4-F1
#
_entry.id   AF-A0A969KLL4-F1
#
_cell.length_a   1.000
_cell.length_b   1.000
_cell.length_c   1.000
_cell.angle_alpha   90.00
_cell.angle_beta   90.00
_cell.angle_gamma   90.00
#
_symmetry.space_group_name_H-M   'P 1'
#
loop_
_entity.id
_entity.type
_entity.pdbx_description
1 polymer ?
#
loop_
_entity_poly.entity_id
_entity_poly.type
_entity_poly.pdbx_seq_one_letter_code
_entity_poly.pdbx_strand_id
1 'polypeptide(L)'
;MIEKKFIGRAEEQVILKEALQSNEPEMIAVTGRRRVGKTFLIKETYKEHLLFEITGLQDSTLEKQLQHFSFTLNQYAKSPIPLQQPKNWLEAFQMLVLYLQNEVETAQKKVVFFDELPWLAA
;
A
#
# COMPACT_ATOMS: atom_id res chain seq x y z
N MET A 1 -19.74 -7.93 17.51
CA MET A 1 -18.36 -7.45 17.29
C MET A 1 -18.36 -5.95 17.48
N ILE A 2 -17.44 -5.41 18.28
CA ILE A 2 -17.39 -3.96 18.54
C ILE A 2 -16.68 -3.31 17.35
N GLU A 3 -17.39 -2.46 16.59
CA GLU A 3 -16.76 -1.57 15.61
C GLU A 3 -15.68 -0.75 16.31
N LYS A 4 -14.43 -0.83 15.82
CA LYS A 4 -13.38 0.07 16.25
C LYS A 4 -13.77 1.48 15.82
N LYS A 5 -14.34 2.25 16.74
CA LYS A 5 -14.71 3.64 16.51
C LYS A 5 -13.43 4.47 16.34
N PHE A 6 -13.07 4.79 15.11
CA PHE A 6 -12.03 5.76 14.82
C PHE A 6 -12.56 7.17 15.11
N ILE A 7 -11.95 7.85 16.08
CA ILE A 7 -12.42 9.15 16.57
C ILE A 7 -11.57 10.25 15.93
N GLY A 8 -12.24 11.26 15.35
CA GLY A 8 -11.61 12.38 14.67
C GLY A 8 -11.27 12.07 13.21
N ARG A 9 -10.53 13.00 12.56
CA ARG A 9 -10.13 12.91 11.15
C ARG A 9 -11.30 12.85 10.16
N ALA A 10 -12.43 13.48 10.49
CA ALA A 10 -13.62 13.44 9.65
C ALA A 10 -13.35 14.08 8.27
N GLU A 11 -12.68 15.23 8.26
CA GLU A 11 -12.33 15.95 7.03
C GLU A 11 -11.36 15.14 6.16
N GLU A 12 -10.30 14.57 6.75
CA GLU A 12 -9.34 13.76 5.99
C GLU A 12 -9.98 12.46 5.46
N GLN A 13 -10.89 11.85 6.23
CA GLN A 13 -11.66 10.69 5.74
C GLN A 13 -12.55 11.05 4.55
N VAL A 14 -13.15 12.25 4.54
CA VAL A 14 -13.95 12.72 3.39
C VAL A 14 -13.07 12.83 2.16
N ILE A 15 -11.93 13.52 2.25
CA ILE A 15 -10.99 13.68 1.13
C ILE A 15 -10.54 12.32 0.59
N LEU A 16 -10.19 11.38 1.47
CA LEU A 16 -9.77 10.04 1.08
C LEU A 16 -10.90 9.24 0.40
N LYS A 17 -12.15 9.37 0.87
CA LYS A 17 -13.31 8.71 0.28
C LYS A 17 -13.70 9.31 -1.07
N GLU A 18 -13.59 10.63 -1.23
CA GLU A 18 -13.81 11.31 -2.51
C GLU A 18 -12.80 10.82 -3.56
N ALA A 19 -11.51 10.74 -3.19
CA ALA A 19 -10.48 10.19 -4.08
C ALA A 19 -10.75 8.71 -4.45
N LEU A 20 -11.37 7.94 -3.56
CA LEU A 20 -11.77 6.55 -3.83
C LEU A 20 -12.94 6.48 -4.84
N GLN A 21 -13.81 7.49 -4.85
CA GLN A 21 -14.96 7.60 -5.76
C GLN A 21 -14.62 8.24 -7.10
N SER A 22 -13.45 8.91 -7.22
CA SER A 22 -12.96 9.46 -8.48
C SER A 22 -12.87 8.39 -9.58
N ASN A 23 -13.24 8.75 -10.81
CA ASN A 23 -13.16 7.86 -11.98
C ASN A 23 -11.74 7.74 -12.55
N GLU A 24 -10.78 8.50 -12.00
CA GLU A 24 -9.38 8.48 -12.44
C GLU A 24 -8.46 7.85 -11.39
N PRO A 25 -7.29 7.32 -11.77
CA PRO A 25 -6.26 6.91 -10.82
C PRO A 25 -5.74 8.13 -10.03
N GLU A 26 -5.72 8.02 -8.70
CA GLU A 26 -5.28 9.10 -7.80
C GLU A 26 -3.97 8.71 -7.09
N MET A 27 -3.04 9.65 -6.96
CA MET A 27 -1.84 9.48 -6.14
C MET A 27 -1.90 10.46 -4.96
N ILE A 28 -2.07 9.93 -3.75
CA ILE A 28 -2.29 10.73 -2.54
C ILE A 28 -1.03 10.67 -1.67
N ALA A 29 -0.43 11.82 -1.41
CA ALA A 29 0.65 11.95 -0.43
C ALA A 29 0.10 12.39 0.93
N VAL A 30 0.21 11.52 1.94
CA VAL A 30 -0.26 11.82 3.30
C VAL A 30 0.93 12.18 4.19
N THR A 31 1.03 13.45 4.57
CA THR A 31 2.16 13.96 5.35
C THR A 31 1.76 14.34 6.77
N GLY A 32 2.74 14.46 7.67
CA GLY A 32 2.50 14.88 9.05
C GLY A 32 3.49 14.27 10.04
N ARG A 33 3.46 14.74 11.29
CA ARG A 33 4.38 14.33 12.36
C ARG A 33 4.34 12.81 12.62
N ARG A 34 5.40 12.28 13.22
CA ARG A 34 5.44 10.88 13.69
C ARG A 34 4.34 10.67 14.75
N ARG A 35 3.71 9.49 14.74
CA ARG A 35 2.69 9.04 15.72
C ARG A 35 1.35 9.79 15.73
N VAL A 36 1.02 10.58 14.71
CA VAL A 36 -0.30 11.25 14.60
C VAL A 36 -1.43 10.38 14.03
N GLY A 37 -1.18 9.07 13.85
CA GLY A 37 -2.18 8.11 13.38
C GLY A 37 -2.40 8.03 11.86
N LYS A 38 -1.43 8.46 11.04
CA LYS A 38 -1.56 8.46 9.56
C LYS A 38 -1.78 7.06 8.99
N THR A 39 -0.92 6.11 9.34
CA THR A 39 -1.03 4.70 8.94
C THR A 39 -2.39 4.12 9.34
N PHE A 40 -2.85 4.42 10.55
CA PHE A 40 -4.15 3.96 11.02
C PHE A 40 -5.31 4.56 10.22
N LEU A 41 -5.26 5.87 9.92
CA LEU A 41 -6.26 6.56 9.09
C LEU A 41 -6.41 5.88 7.72
N ILE A 42 -5.30 5.59 7.03
CA ILE A 42 -5.32 4.99 5.69
C ILE A 42 -5.84 3.55 5.76
N LYS A 43 -5.32 2.75 6.70
CA LYS A 43 -5.75 1.35 6.88
C LYS A 43 -7.23 1.25 7.19
N GLU A 44 -7.77 2.07 8.10
CA GLU A 44 -9.18 2.00 8.46
C GLU A 44 -10.08 2.52 7.34
N THR A 45 -9.68 3.59 6.64
CA THR A 45 -10.48 4.20 5.57
C THR A 45 -10.56 3.31 4.32
N TYR A 46 -9.47 2.63 3.98
CA TYR A 46 -9.36 1.82 2.76
C TYR A 46 -9.32 0.31 3.00
N LYS A 47 -9.65 -0.17 4.21
CA LYS A 47 -9.53 -1.60 4.58
C LYS A 47 -10.15 -2.57 3.57
N GLU A 48 -11.27 -2.19 2.95
CA GLU A 48 -12.00 -3.04 1.98
C GLU A 48 -11.43 -2.97 0.56
N HIS A 49 -10.58 -1.97 0.29
CA HIS A 49 -10.01 -1.68 -1.03
C HIS A 49 -8.50 -1.90 -1.11
N LEU A 50 -7.83 -2.13 0.04
CA LEU A 50 -6.39 -2.26 0.16
C LEU A 50 -5.94 -3.63 -0.36
N LEU A 51 -5.31 -3.64 -1.53
CA LEU A 51 -4.81 -4.88 -2.16
C LEU A 51 -3.32 -5.11 -1.96
N PHE A 52 -2.57 -4.06 -1.66
CA PHE A 52 -1.15 -4.19 -1.37
C PHE A 52 -0.74 -3.10 -0.38
N GLU A 53 0.02 -3.50 0.63
CA GLU A 53 0.68 -2.60 1.56
C GLU A 53 2.13 -3.03 1.72
N ILE A 54 3.04 -2.07 1.69
CA ILE A 54 4.43 -2.26 2.08
C ILE A 54 4.89 -1.09 2.95
N THR A 55 5.73 -1.39 3.94
CA THR A 55 6.40 -0.38 4.77
C THR A 55 7.89 -0.38 4.46
N GLY A 56 8.48 0.80 4.25
CA GLY A 56 9.91 0.92 4.02
C GLY A 56 10.77 0.43 5.18
N LEU A 57 11.81 -0.34 4.87
CA LEU A 57 12.79 -0.74 5.89
C LEU A 57 13.69 0.44 6.24
N GLN A 58 13.70 0.83 7.50
CA GLN A 58 14.59 1.88 7.99
C GLN A 58 16.08 1.48 7.83
N ASP A 59 16.91 2.44 7.38
CA ASP A 59 18.38 2.31 7.29
C ASP A 59 18.85 1.04 6.54
N SER A 60 18.11 0.67 5.50
CA SER A 60 18.31 -0.57 4.73
C SER A 60 18.96 -0.30 3.36
N THR A 61 19.55 -1.32 2.75
CA THR A 61 20.09 -1.22 1.39
C THR A 61 18.99 -1.40 0.36
N LEU A 62 19.17 -0.85 -0.85
CA LEU A 62 18.27 -1.09 -1.98
C LEU A 62 18.00 -2.59 -2.20
N GLU A 63 19.04 -3.42 -2.14
CA GLU A 63 18.90 -4.87 -2.25
C GLU A 63 17.91 -5.43 -1.23
N LYS A 64 18.05 -5.05 0.04
CA LYS A 64 17.14 -5.50 1.11
C LYS A 64 15.73 -4.93 0.95
N GLN A 65 15.56 -3.69 0.45
CA GLN A 65 14.24 -3.15 0.12
C GLN A 65 13.55 -3.97 -0.97
N LEU A 66 14.28 -4.30 -2.04
CA LEU A 66 13.76 -5.10 -3.16
C LEU A 66 13.45 -6.54 -2.73
N GLN A 67 14.27 -7.12 -1.86
CA GLN A 67 13.99 -8.42 -1.25
C GLN A 67 12.75 -8.36 -0.35
N HIS A 68 12.61 -7.31 0.46
CA HIS A 68 11.43 -7.10 1.29
C HIS A 68 10.17 -6.92 0.43
N PHE A 69 10.29 -6.23 -0.69
CA PHE A 69 9.22 -6.06 -1.65
C PHE A 69 8.77 -7.39 -2.24
N SER A 70 9.70 -8.23 -2.72
CA SER A 70 9.33 -9.53 -3.29
C SER A 70 8.69 -10.45 -2.25
N PHE A 71 9.18 -10.44 -1.00
CA PHE A 71 8.56 -11.20 0.09
C PHE A 71 7.16 -10.71 0.45
N THR A 72 6.96 -9.39 0.47
CA THR A 72 5.65 -8.79 0.73
C THR A 72 4.67 -9.15 -0.39
N LEU A 73 5.08 -8.96 -1.65
CA LEU A 73 4.26 -9.31 -2.81
C LEU A 73 3.92 -10.80 -2.86
N ASN A 74 4.88 -11.67 -2.53
CA ASN A 74 4.65 -13.12 -2.49
C ASN A 74 3.59 -13.51 -1.44
N GLN A 75 3.57 -12.83 -0.29
CA GLN A 75 2.56 -13.04 0.75
C GLN A 75 1.16 -12.61 0.28
N TYR A 76 1.05 -11.43 -0.35
CA TYR A 76 -0.22 -10.93 -0.90
C TYR A 76 -0.73 -11.82 -2.05
N ALA A 77 0.16 -12.22 -2.96
CA ALA A 77 -0.14 -13.12 -4.07
C ALA A 77 -0.48 -14.56 -3.64
N LYS A 78 -0.23 -14.92 -2.37
CA LYS A 78 -0.36 -16.28 -1.83
C LYS A 78 0.32 -17.32 -2.73
N SER A 79 1.42 -16.93 -3.38
CA SER A 79 2.10 -17.79 -4.34
C SER A 79 2.83 -18.92 -3.60
N PRO A 80 2.62 -20.19 -4.00
CA PRO A 80 3.34 -21.32 -3.42
C PRO A 80 4.83 -21.33 -3.81
N ILE A 81 5.20 -20.57 -4.84
CA ILE A 81 6.58 -20.45 -5.33
C ILE A 81 7.09 -19.05 -4.96
N PRO A 82 8.23 -18.95 -4.26
CA PRO A 82 8.83 -17.66 -3.93
C PRO A 82 9.11 -16.83 -5.19
N LEU A 83 8.62 -15.59 -5.20
CA LEU A 83 8.98 -14.62 -6.23
C LEU A 83 10.48 -14.31 -6.17
N GLN A 84 11.11 -14.28 -7.35
CA GLN A 84 12.49 -13.84 -7.48
C GLN A 84 12.62 -12.38 -7.02
N GLN A 85 13.72 -12.05 -6.37
CA GLN A 85 14.03 -10.68 -6.00
C GLN A 85 14.24 -9.83 -7.26
N PRO A 86 13.54 -8.68 -7.40
CA PRO A 86 13.76 -7.76 -8.51
C PRO A 86 15.12 -7.08 -8.40
N LYS A 87 15.74 -6.75 -9.54
CA LYS A 87 17.05 -6.10 -9.60
C LYS A 87 16.99 -4.59 -9.37
N ASN A 88 15.81 -4.00 -9.57
CA ASN A 88 15.56 -2.57 -9.46
C ASN A 88 14.06 -2.31 -9.23
N TRP A 89 13.71 -1.06 -8.93
CA TRP A 89 12.32 -0.67 -8.70
C TRP A 89 11.42 -0.84 -9.93
N LEU A 90 11.94 -0.69 -11.15
CA LEU A 90 11.15 -0.89 -12.36
C LEU A 90 10.65 -2.33 -12.46
N GLU A 91 11.53 -3.31 -12.24
CA GLU A 91 11.17 -4.73 -12.16
C GLU A 91 10.20 -5.01 -11.01
N ALA A 92 10.43 -4.42 -9.83
CA ALA A 92 9.55 -4.57 -8.68
C ALA A 92 8.12 -4.07 -8.98
N PHE A 93 7.99 -2.87 -9.55
CA PHE A 93 6.68 -2.32 -9.92
C PHE A 93 6.04 -3.09 -11.07
N GLN A 94 6.81 -3.64 -12.02
CA GLN A 94 6.27 -4.53 -13.05
C GLN A 94 5.67 -5.80 -12.42
N MET A 95 6.33 -6.40 -11.43
CA MET A 95 5.77 -7.54 -10.69
C MET A 95 4.47 -7.16 -9.97
N LEU A 96 4.41 -5.98 -9.36
CA LEU A 96 3.18 -5.48 -8.73
C LEU A 96 2.06 -5.25 -9.73
N VAL A 97 2.34 -4.71 -10.92
CA VAL A 97 1.35 -4.56 -12.00
C VAL A 97 0.78 -5.92 -12.40
N LEU A 98 1.63 -6.93 -12.60
CA LEU A 98 1.19 -8.28 -12.94
C LEU A 98 0.32 -8.89 -11.84
N TYR A 99 0.71 -8.72 -10.58
CA TYR A 99 -0.11 -9.11 -9.43
C TYR A 99 -1.48 -8.43 -9.47
N LEU A 100 -1.52 -7.10 -9.58
CA LEU A 100 -2.76 -6.33 -9.60
C LEU A 100 -3.64 -6.63 -10.81
N GLN A 101 -3.09 -7.04 -11.95
CA GLN A 101 -3.87 -7.48 -13.12
C GLN A 101 -4.52 -8.85 -12.90
N ASN A 102 -3.82 -9.76 -12.21
CA ASN A 102 -4.30 -11.11 -11.92
C ASN A 102 -5.31 -11.17 -10.76
N GLU A 103 -5.35 -10.14 -9.91
CA GLU A 103 -6.46 -9.93 -8.98
C GLU A 103 -7.73 -9.59 -9.78
N VAL A 104 -8.42 -10.64 -10.22
CA VAL A 104 -9.69 -10.64 -10.97
C VAL A 104 -10.87 -10.41 -10.02
N GLU A 105 -11.88 -9.67 -10.50
CA GLU A 105 -13.27 -9.65 -9.98
C GLU A 105 -13.67 -8.72 -8.82
N THR A 106 -12.99 -7.60 -8.58
CA THR A 106 -13.69 -6.49 -7.91
C THR A 106 -13.90 -5.34 -8.87
N ALA A 107 -15.15 -4.98 -9.12
CA ALA A 107 -15.52 -3.71 -9.76
C ALA A 107 -15.15 -2.48 -8.90
N GLN A 108 -14.36 -2.69 -7.85
CA GLN A 108 -14.00 -1.73 -6.84
C GLN A 108 -12.61 -1.16 -7.16
N LYS A 109 -12.42 0.11 -6.83
CA LYS A 109 -11.14 0.78 -7.00
C LYS A 109 -10.08 0.11 -6.11
N LYS A 110 -8.92 -0.20 -6.71
CA LYS A 110 -7.79 -0.87 -6.05
C LYS A 110 -6.93 0.16 -5.33
N VAL A 111 -6.61 -0.08 -4.06
CA VAL A 111 -5.73 0.78 -3.26
C VAL A 111 -4.41 0.06 -2.98
N VAL A 112 -3.31 0.78 -3.26
CA VAL A 112 -1.94 0.36 -2.98
C VAL A 112 -1.35 1.37 -2.00
N PHE A 113 -0.80 0.89 -0.88
CA PHE A 113 -0.27 1.76 0.17
C PHE A 113 1.24 1.54 0.39
N PHE A 114 2.01 2.59 0.16
CA PHE A 114 3.43 2.65 0.47
C PHE A 114 3.64 3.45 1.75
N ASP A 115 3.76 2.75 2.89
CA ASP A 115 4.04 3.38 4.16
C ASP A 115 5.54 3.64 4.34
N GLU A 116 5.86 4.72 5.05
CA GLU A 116 7.23 5.19 5.27
C GLU A 116 8.04 5.29 3.96
N LEU A 117 7.43 5.88 2.92
CA LEU A 117 8.01 6.06 1.58
C LEU A 117 9.43 6.64 1.57
N PRO A 118 9.82 7.59 2.46
CA PRO A 118 11.20 8.07 2.51
C PRO A 118 12.24 6.96 2.74
N TRP A 119 11.90 5.89 3.46
CA TRP A 119 12.80 4.75 3.63
C TRP A 119 12.84 3.85 2.40
N LEU A 120 11.73 3.70 1.67
CA LEU A 120 11.69 2.94 0.42
C LEU A 120 12.53 3.59 -0.70
N ALA A 121 12.57 4.93 -0.70
CA ALA A 121 13.25 5.73 -1.72
C ALA A 121 14.71 6.08 -1.38
N ALA A 122 15.16 5.76 -0.17
CA ALA A 122 16.54 5.99 0.30
C ALA A 122 17.51 4.93 -0.25
#